data_AF-A0A453MBN3-F1
#
_entry.id   AF-A0A453MBN3-F1
#
_cell.length_a   1.000
_cell.length_b   1.000
_cell.length_c   1.000
_cell.angle_alpha   90.00
_cell.angle_beta   90.00
_cell.angle_gamma   90.00
#
_symmetry.space_group_name_H-M   'P 1'
#
loop_
_entity.id
_entity.type
_entity.pdbx_description
1 polymer ?
#
loop_
_entity_poly.entity_id
_entity_poly.type
_entity_poly.pdbx_seq_one_letter_code
_entity_poly.pdbx_strand_id
1 'polypeptide(L)' 'MFLMSWRRRIGKDQSIFFDGCEKAGLEVQHLGDLVYLINKKR' A
#
# COMPACT_ATOMS: atom_id res chain seq x y z
N MET A 1 -12.10 1.28 1.68
CA MET A 1 -11.23 0.34 2.41
C MET A 1 -10.94 -0.81 1.48
N PHE A 2 -9.67 -1.01 1.12
CA PHE A 2 -9.22 -2.07 0.23
C PHE A 2 -8.10 -2.86 0.91
N LEU A 3 -8.16 -4.18 0.83
CA LEU A 3 -7.12 -5.07 1.34
C LEU A 3 -6.35 -5.64 0.14
N MET A 4 -5.05 -5.41 0.08
CA MET A 4 -4.19 -5.93 -0.99
C MET A 4 -3.10 -6.84 -0.41
N SER A 5 -3.00 -8.05 -0.95
CA SER A 5 -1.86 -8.94 -0.70
C SER A 5 -0.80 -8.75 -1.80
N TRP A 6 0.41 -8.35 -1.43
CA TRP A 6 1.50 -8.11 -2.36
C TRP A 6 2.42 -9.34 -2.48
N ARG A 7 2.04 -10.31 -3.32
CA ARG A 7 2.90 -11.48 -3.58
C ARG A 7 4.01 -11.12 -4.58
N ARG A 8 5.23 -10.99 -4.05
CA ARG A 8 6.55 -11.07 -4.73
C ARG A 8 6.50 -11.11 -6.27
N ARG A 9 6.41 -9.97 -6.95
CA ARG A 9 6.86 -9.86 -8.35
C ARG A 9 7.58 -8.57 -8.73
N ILE A 10 7.63 -7.56 -7.86
CA ILE A 10 8.24 -6.27 -8.21
C ILE A 10 9.20 -5.88 -7.09
N GLY A 11 10.41 -6.44 -7.16
CA GLY A 11 11.46 -6.28 -6.15
C GLY A 11 12.17 -4.94 -6.17
N LYS A 12 11.55 -3.87 -6.70
CA LYS A 12 12.25 -2.57 -6.75
C LYS A 12 11.51 -1.38 -6.15
N ASP A 13 10.17 -1.29 -6.19
CA ASP A 13 9.54 -0.02 -5.82
C ASP A 13 8.13 -0.13 -5.20
N GLN A 14 8.00 -0.99 -4.19
CA GLN A 14 6.84 -0.90 -3.28
C GLN A 14 6.72 0.52 -2.68
N SER A 15 7.86 1.15 -2.38
CA SER A 15 7.90 2.51 -1.83
C SER A 15 7.28 3.54 -2.77
N ILE A 16 7.48 3.45 -4.10
CA ILE A 16 6.87 4.40 -5.06
C ILE A 16 5.35 4.24 -5.09
N PHE A 17 4.85 3.01 -5.04
CA PHE A 17 3.41 2.78 -5.01
C PHE A 17 2.77 3.37 -3.75
N PHE A 18 3.40 3.17 -2.59
CA PHE A 18 2.88 3.69 -1.32
C PHE A 18 3.04 5.22 -1.20
N ASP A 19 4.13 5.79 -1.70
CA ASP A 19 4.31 7.25 -1.82
C ASP A 19 3.24 7.87 -2.75
N GLY A 20 2.92 7.19 -3.86
CA GLY A 20 1.81 7.56 -4.74
C GLY A 20 0.45 7.52 -4.04
N CYS A 21 0.22 6.50 -3.20
CA CYS A 21 -0.99 6.41 -2.38
C CYS A 21 -1.10 7.60 -1.41
N GLU A 22 0.00 7.95 -0.74
CA GLU A 22 0.02 9.06 0.21
C GLU A 22 -0.26 10.41 -0.48
N LYS A 23 0.38 10.65 -1.64
CA LYS A 23 0.13 11.82 -2.49
C LYS A 23 -1.30 11.90 -3.01
N ALA A 24 -1.95 10.76 -3.23
CA ALA A 24 -3.36 10.69 -3.62
C ALA A 24 -4.35 10.87 -2.45
N GLY A 25 -3.87 11.15 -1.24
CA GLY A 25 -4.72 11.28 -0.06
C GLY A 25 -5.21 9.94 0.48
N LEU A 26 -4.49 8.86 0.19
CA LEU A 26 -4.75 7.53 0.75
C LEU A 26 -3.84 7.28 1.94
N GLU A 27 -4.34 6.50 2.89
CA GLU A 27 -3.60 5.97 4.03
C GLU A 27 -3.27 4.51 3.74
N VAL A 28 -2.01 4.13 3.95
CA VAL A 28 -1.54 2.74 3.79
C VAL A 28 -1.10 2.23 5.16
N GLN A 29 -1.73 1.16 5.64
CA GLN A 29 -1.34 0.45 6.86
C GLN A 29 -0.78 -0.92 6.51
N HIS A 30 0.36 -1.28 7.09
CA HIS A 30 0.98 -2.58 6.91
C HIS A 30 0.47 -3.55 7.98
N LEU A 31 -0.18 -4.63 7.54
CA LEU A 31 -0.78 -5.64 8.43
C LEU A 31 0.11 -6.88 8.64
N GLY A 32 1.27 -6.95 7.97
CA GLY A 32 2.17 -8.11 7.98
C GLY A 32 2.00 -9.02 6.76
N ASP A 33 2.92 -9.96 6.54
CA ASP A 33 2.89 -10.94 5.43
C ASP A 33 2.69 -10.33 4.01
N LEU A 34 3.21 -9.11 3.81
CA LEU A 34 3.03 -8.33 2.58
C LEU A 34 1.55 -7.97 2.31
N VAL A 35 0.74 -7.92 3.37
CA VAL A 35 -0.65 -7.47 3.33
C VAL A 35 -0.71 -6.00 3.73
N TYR A 36 -1.36 -5.22 2.88
CA TYR A 36 -1.52 -3.79 3.05
C TYR A 36 -3.00 -3.44 3.03
N LEU A 37 -3.38 -2.59 3.98
CA LEU A 37 -4.69 -2.00 4.06
C LEU A 37 -4.60 -0.57 3.52
N ILE A 38 -5.45 -0.26 2.55
CA ILE A 38 -5.50 1.06 1.91
C ILE A 38 -6.86 1.70 2.18
N ASN A 39 -6.83 2.91 2.73
CA ASN A 39 -8.01 3.70 3.08
C ASN A 39 -7.92 5.11 2.50
N LYS A 40 -9.06 5.79 2.38
CA LYS A 40 -9.05 7.23 2.14
C LYS A 40 -8.69 7.92 3.46
N LYS A 41 -7.77 8.89 3.43
CA LYS A 41 -7.61 9.81 4.56
C LYS A 41 -8.93 10.57 4.70
N ARG A 42 -9.51 10.50 5.88
CA ARG A 42 -10.78 11.16 6.20
C ARG A 42 -10.53 12.59 6.65
#